data_AF-A0A7L0W241-F1
#
_entry.id   AF-A0A7L0W241-F1
#
_cell.length_a   1.000
_cell.length_b   1.000
_cell.length_c   1.000
_cell.angle_alpha   90.00
_cell.angle_beta   90.00
_cell.angle_gamma   90.00
#
_symmetry.space_group_name_H-M   'P 1'
#
loop_
_entity.id
_entity.type
_entity.pdbx_description
1 polymer ?
#
loop_
_entity_poly.entity_id
_entity_poly.type
_entity_poly.pdbx_seq_one_letter_code
_entity_poly.pdbx_strand_id
1 'polypeptide(L)'
;MSQNPEKPHSSEEKWSGLEGGQESLDDPDRSVRERIRQSAPGPHRDDTPKSSPPRLVSVQELMEAAKGVTNMALAHEIVVNGDFQIKPAELPEHSLEKKVRDIVHKAFWDCLEAQLKEDPPTYDHAIKLLGEIKENLLSFLLPGHASLRNQITEVLDLDLIKQEAANGALDISKLVEFVIGMMGTLCAPARDEEIKKLKDIHEIVPLFRAIFSVLDLMKMDIANFAVSSIRPKLMQQSAEYERKKFQEFLEKQPSSLDVVTDWLQEAADDLAKLRYKKFPPHSSSDGAAGGAPALCCTAIQNQAYLKLLKWDHMNRPFPEVVLMDQSRFQEIQLELEQLLVTGTVLLVTFSAAGAALLDVPGFAEKIKTIVKVLLAGMHLPSFSLKESLATIGEKVCAEVNSCLSQHGFAPFTAERESVLKGQIQAVANADNAICQLIDSRMQKFLENYLTSSHQKALPAVPGGLGPIQRELEEIAVKYVRLVNYNKMVFSPYYDAVLAKILAKGESQLAGKSEE
;
A
#
# COMPACT_ATOMS: atom_id res chain seq x y z
N MET A 1 39.37 -27.35 22.41
CA MET A 1 39.90 -28.71 22.67
C MET A 1 38.80 -29.56 23.30
N SER A 2 38.96 -30.88 23.30
CA SER A 2 38.01 -31.91 23.76
C SER A 2 37.00 -32.40 22.71
N GLN A 3 37.50 -33.28 21.85
CA GLN A 3 36.72 -34.41 21.33
C GLN A 3 36.67 -35.50 22.43
N ASN A 4 35.56 -36.25 22.53
CA ASN A 4 35.61 -37.70 22.34
C ASN A 4 34.19 -38.30 22.16
N PRO A 5 34.02 -39.33 21.30
CA PRO A 5 32.78 -40.07 21.12
C PRO A 5 32.83 -41.45 21.82
N GLU A 6 31.69 -42.14 21.94
CA GLU A 6 31.61 -43.60 21.74
C GLU A 6 30.18 -44.11 21.47
N LYS A 7 30.10 -45.29 20.83
CA LYS A 7 28.92 -46.06 20.34
C LYS A 7 28.55 -47.15 21.42
N PRO A 8 27.68 -48.20 21.26
CA PRO A 8 27.15 -48.78 20.00
C PRO A 8 25.78 -49.55 19.99
N HIS A 9 25.47 -50.14 18.80
CA HIS A 9 24.77 -51.42 18.48
C HIS A 9 23.32 -51.78 18.91
N SER A 10 22.49 -52.12 17.92
CA SER A 10 21.72 -53.40 17.75
C SER A 10 20.87 -53.29 16.46
N SER A 11 21.27 -53.84 15.31
CA SER A 11 21.02 -55.19 14.73
C SER A 11 19.59 -55.48 14.22
N GLU A 12 19.54 -56.11 13.04
CA GLU A 12 18.39 -56.26 12.14
C GLU A 12 17.63 -57.61 12.30
N GLU A 13 16.59 -57.77 11.46
CA GLU A 13 15.96 -59.04 11.05
C GLU A 13 15.05 -59.77 12.07
N LYS A 14 13.99 -60.50 11.69
CA LYS A 14 13.16 -60.66 10.45
C LYS A 14 12.14 -61.76 10.80
N TRP A 15 10.90 -61.77 10.28
CA TRP A 15 10.16 -63.02 10.01
C TRP A 15 8.96 -62.83 9.06
N SER A 16 8.93 -63.66 8.02
CA SER A 16 7.82 -64.02 7.13
C SER A 16 6.86 -65.02 7.82
N GLY A 17 5.64 -65.32 7.36
CA GLY A 17 4.86 -64.94 6.17
C GLY A 17 3.75 -65.99 5.91
N LEU A 18 2.94 -65.82 4.83
CA LEU A 18 1.85 -66.74 4.35
C LEU A 18 0.60 -66.78 5.28
N GLU A 19 -0.66 -66.89 4.87
CA GLU A 19 -1.40 -66.91 3.57
C GLU A 19 -2.89 -66.52 3.91
N GLY A 20 -3.85 -66.26 3.02
CA GLY A 20 -3.93 -66.21 1.56
C GLY A 20 -5.42 -66.17 1.11
N GLY A 21 -5.80 -65.35 0.12
CA GLY A 21 -7.21 -65.21 -0.33
C GLY A 21 -7.42 -64.11 -1.38
N GLN A 22 -8.26 -64.37 -2.39
CA GLN A 22 -8.25 -63.70 -3.69
C GLN A 22 -9.65 -63.26 -4.12
N GLU A 23 -9.82 -61.99 -4.54
CA GLU A 23 -10.87 -61.59 -5.49
C GLU A 23 -10.51 -60.28 -6.21
N SER A 24 -11.04 -60.12 -7.43
CA SER A 24 -10.58 -59.15 -8.45
C SER A 24 -11.72 -58.26 -8.92
N LEU A 25 -11.47 -56.95 -9.07
CA LEU A 25 -12.28 -56.04 -9.86
C LEU A 25 -11.35 -55.06 -10.62
N ASP A 26 -11.45 -55.07 -11.95
CA ASP A 26 -10.60 -54.29 -12.85
C ASP A 26 -11.03 -52.81 -12.99
N ASP A 27 -10.04 -51.92 -13.17
CA ASP A 27 -10.21 -50.49 -13.45
C ASP A 27 -9.96 -50.19 -14.96
N PRO A 28 -10.96 -49.71 -15.73
CA PRO A 28 -10.89 -49.71 -17.20
C PRO A 28 -10.47 -48.38 -17.83
N ASP A 29 -9.23 -47.90 -17.61
CA ASP A 29 -8.70 -46.72 -18.34
C ASP A 29 -7.27 -46.91 -18.91
N ARG A 30 -6.91 -48.14 -19.26
CA ARG A 30 -5.56 -48.49 -19.79
C ARG A 30 -5.49 -48.78 -21.30
N SER A 31 -6.56 -48.52 -22.07
CA SER A 31 -6.72 -49.04 -23.45
C SER A 31 -6.70 -48.01 -24.59
N VAL A 32 -6.24 -46.77 -24.36
CA VAL A 32 -6.24 -45.70 -25.40
C VAL A 32 -4.82 -45.26 -25.84
N ARG A 33 -3.74 -45.72 -25.19
CA ARG A 33 -2.36 -45.29 -25.53
C ARG A 33 -1.56 -46.18 -26.49
N GLU A 34 -2.12 -47.30 -26.98
CA GLU A 34 -1.46 -48.19 -27.95
C GLU A 34 -2.27 -48.42 -29.24
N ARG A 35 -2.31 -47.36 -30.06
CA ARG A 35 -2.54 -47.33 -31.53
C ARG A 35 -2.38 -45.84 -31.89
N ILE A 36 -1.32 -45.38 -32.55
CA ILE A 36 -0.78 -45.82 -33.85
C ILE A 36 0.74 -45.55 -33.90
N ARG A 37 1.53 -46.58 -34.24
CA ARG A 37 2.91 -46.44 -34.76
C ARG A 37 3.09 -47.39 -35.94
N GLN A 38 3.09 -46.85 -37.16
CA GLN A 38 3.81 -47.42 -38.32
C GLN A 38 3.65 -46.53 -39.55
N SER A 39 4.78 -45.99 -40.03
CA SER A 39 5.12 -45.62 -41.44
C SER A 39 6.13 -44.46 -41.45
N ALA A 40 7.28 -44.69 -42.09
CA ALA A 40 8.30 -43.71 -42.48
C ALA A 40 8.66 -44.03 -43.96
N PRO A 41 9.28 -43.13 -44.77
CA PRO A 41 10.63 -42.60 -44.53
C PRO A 41 10.92 -41.17 -45.08
N GLY A 42 12.11 -40.62 -44.76
CA GLY A 42 12.68 -39.45 -45.46
C GLY A 42 13.42 -38.45 -44.54
N PRO A 43 14.71 -38.10 -44.79
CA PRO A 43 15.51 -37.38 -43.79
C PRO A 43 15.85 -35.93 -44.17
N HIS A 44 15.82 -35.01 -43.20
CA HIS A 44 16.74 -33.87 -43.14
C HIS A 44 17.11 -33.59 -41.67
N ARG A 45 18.39 -33.27 -41.44
CA ARG A 45 18.92 -32.83 -40.14
C ARG A 45 18.73 -31.32 -40.01
N ASP A 46 18.23 -30.88 -38.87
CA ASP A 46 18.53 -29.56 -38.31
C ASP A 46 18.57 -29.66 -36.78
N ASP A 47 19.67 -29.21 -36.18
CA ASP A 47 19.88 -29.24 -34.73
C ASP A 47 19.22 -28.01 -34.08
N THR A 48 17.97 -28.18 -33.62
CA THR A 48 17.34 -27.25 -32.66
C THR A 48 17.48 -27.76 -31.23
N PRO A 49 17.89 -26.92 -30.25
CA PRO A 49 17.97 -27.33 -28.86
C PRO A 49 16.57 -27.69 -28.35
N LYS A 50 16.41 -28.92 -27.86
CA LYS A 50 15.15 -29.42 -27.32
C LYS A 50 14.79 -28.64 -26.06
N SER A 51 13.82 -27.73 -26.19
CA SER A 51 13.19 -27.11 -25.03
C SER A 51 12.63 -28.21 -24.12
N SER A 52 13.03 -28.19 -22.85
CA SER A 52 12.46 -29.09 -21.83
C SER A 52 10.97 -28.79 -21.69
N PRO A 53 10.11 -29.81 -21.50
CA PRO A 53 8.68 -29.57 -21.29
C PRO A 53 8.47 -28.71 -20.03
N PRO A 54 7.47 -27.81 -20.01
CA PRO A 54 7.22 -26.94 -18.87
C PRO A 54 6.97 -27.79 -17.62
N ARG A 55 7.72 -27.50 -16.56
CA ARG A 55 7.64 -28.21 -15.28
C ARG A 55 6.27 -27.90 -14.66
N LEU A 56 5.41 -28.92 -14.56
CA LEU A 56 4.12 -28.79 -13.89
C LEU A 56 4.36 -28.44 -12.42
N VAL A 57 4.01 -27.21 -12.03
CA VAL A 57 4.11 -26.72 -10.65
C VAL A 57 3.02 -27.40 -9.82
N SER A 58 3.39 -27.97 -8.68
CA SER A 58 2.44 -28.63 -7.79
C SER A 58 1.57 -27.62 -7.03
N VAL A 59 0.36 -28.03 -6.62
CA VAL A 59 -0.54 -27.19 -5.82
C VAL A 59 0.10 -26.75 -4.50
N GLN A 60 0.95 -27.60 -3.91
CA GLN A 60 1.72 -27.26 -2.71
C GLN A 60 2.74 -26.14 -2.97
N GLU A 61 3.53 -26.25 -4.05
CA GLU A 61 4.48 -25.19 -4.45
C GLU A 61 3.74 -23.87 -4.77
N LEU A 62 2.53 -23.92 -5.34
CA LEU A 62 1.69 -22.74 -5.57
C LEU A 62 1.20 -22.11 -4.26
N MET A 63 0.73 -22.91 -3.28
CA MET A 63 0.32 -22.38 -1.97
C MET A 63 1.49 -21.79 -1.18
N GLU A 64 2.66 -22.43 -1.21
CA GLU A 64 3.87 -21.93 -0.56
C GLU A 64 4.39 -20.65 -1.24
N ALA A 65 4.33 -20.56 -2.57
CA ALA A 65 4.64 -19.34 -3.30
C ALA A 65 3.66 -18.21 -2.95
N ALA A 66 2.35 -18.48 -2.92
CA ALA A 66 1.33 -17.51 -2.54
C ALA A 66 1.56 -16.98 -1.12
N LYS A 67 1.84 -17.87 -0.15
CA LYS A 67 2.18 -17.49 1.23
C LYS A 67 3.48 -16.67 1.32
N GLY A 68 4.46 -16.98 0.48
CA GLY A 68 5.70 -16.22 0.34
C GLY A 68 5.45 -14.79 -0.16
N VAL A 69 4.63 -14.64 -1.20
CA VAL A 69 4.25 -13.34 -1.78
C VAL A 69 3.43 -12.51 -0.78
N THR A 70 2.44 -13.09 -0.09
CA THR A 70 1.65 -12.35 0.91
C THR A 70 2.49 -11.88 2.09
N ASN A 71 3.43 -12.70 2.57
CA ASN A 71 4.35 -12.31 3.64
C ASN A 71 5.31 -11.18 3.19
N MET A 72 5.78 -11.23 1.94
CA MET A 72 6.62 -10.17 1.35
C MET A 72 5.85 -8.86 1.19
N ALA A 73 4.65 -8.91 0.62
CA ALA A 73 3.79 -7.73 0.46
C ALA A 73 3.43 -7.10 1.81
N LEU A 74 3.12 -7.90 2.83
CA LEU A 74 2.87 -7.41 4.18
C LEU A 74 4.12 -6.79 4.82
N ALA A 75 5.29 -7.42 4.66
CA ALA A 75 6.55 -6.87 5.19
C ALA A 75 6.90 -5.52 4.54
N HIS A 76 6.75 -5.45 3.21
CA HIS A 76 6.92 -4.25 2.41
C HIS A 76 5.94 -3.15 2.83
N GLU A 77 4.65 -3.47 3.00
CA GLU A 77 3.61 -2.54 3.46
C GLU A 77 3.95 -1.93 4.84
N ILE A 78 4.34 -2.76 5.82
CA ILE A 78 4.74 -2.29 7.16
C ILE A 78 5.96 -1.36 7.11
N VAL A 79 6.86 -1.49 6.13
CA VAL A 79 8.06 -0.65 6.02
C VAL A 79 7.80 0.64 5.23
N VAL A 80 7.11 0.56 4.10
CA VAL A 80 6.89 1.71 3.20
C VAL A 80 5.75 2.60 3.69
N ASN A 81 4.66 2.05 4.21
CA ASN A 81 3.55 2.84 4.73
C ASN A 81 3.73 3.12 6.24
N GLY A 82 4.12 4.36 6.58
CA GLY A 82 4.31 4.78 7.98
C GLY A 82 3.08 4.59 8.86
N ASP A 83 1.90 4.84 8.28
CA ASP A 83 0.62 4.84 8.98
C ASP A 83 -0.09 3.48 8.86
N PHE A 84 0.60 2.44 8.38
CA PHE A 84 0.03 1.10 8.29
C PHE A 84 -0.46 0.62 9.66
N GLN A 85 -1.76 0.33 9.69
CA GLN A 85 -2.48 -0.25 10.80
C GLN A 85 -3.35 -1.38 10.24
N ILE A 86 -3.42 -2.47 10.99
CA ILE A 86 -4.43 -3.49 10.81
C ILE A 86 -5.78 -2.84 11.13
N LYS A 87 -6.76 -3.06 10.25
CA LYS A 87 -8.13 -2.54 10.35
C LYS A 87 -9.11 -3.71 10.53
N PRO A 88 -10.30 -3.47 11.11
CA PRO A 88 -11.37 -4.47 11.11
C PRO A 88 -11.71 -4.94 9.69
N ALA A 89 -12.04 -6.22 9.52
CA ALA A 89 -12.50 -6.76 8.26
C ALA A 89 -13.97 -6.36 8.02
N GLU A 90 -14.17 -5.21 7.38
CA GLU A 90 -15.50 -4.73 6.99
C GLU A 90 -16.04 -5.53 5.80
N LEU A 91 -17.15 -6.25 6.01
CA LEU A 91 -17.87 -6.89 4.92
C LEU A 91 -18.71 -5.86 4.13
N PRO A 92 -18.78 -5.97 2.80
CA PRO A 92 -19.63 -5.10 1.98
C PRO A 92 -21.09 -5.16 2.44
N GLU A 93 -21.75 -4.01 2.53
CA GLU A 93 -23.08 -3.86 3.17
C GLU A 93 -24.19 -4.71 2.55
N HIS A 94 -24.04 -5.12 1.29
CA HIS A 94 -25.03 -5.91 0.57
C HIS A 94 -24.57 -7.35 0.28
N SER A 95 -23.39 -7.74 0.80
CA SER A 95 -22.88 -9.11 0.66
C SER A 95 -23.80 -10.13 1.34
N LEU A 96 -23.90 -11.32 0.75
CA LEU A 96 -24.61 -12.44 1.37
C LEU A 96 -23.95 -12.84 2.70
N GLU A 97 -22.62 -12.82 2.77
CA GLU A 97 -21.87 -13.14 3.99
C GLU A 97 -22.25 -12.21 5.16
N LYS A 98 -22.35 -10.89 4.94
CA LYS A 98 -22.75 -9.94 6.00
C LYS A 98 -24.17 -10.24 6.49
N LYS A 99 -25.12 -10.44 5.57
CA LYS A 99 -26.50 -10.77 5.92
C LYS A 99 -26.59 -12.08 6.71
N VAL A 100 -25.85 -13.12 6.32
CA VAL A 100 -25.79 -14.39 7.05
C VAL A 100 -25.19 -14.20 8.44
N ARG A 101 -24.07 -13.47 8.56
CA ARG A 101 -23.41 -13.14 9.83
C ARG A 101 -24.36 -12.38 10.77
N ASP A 102 -25.01 -11.32 10.27
CA ASP A 102 -25.94 -10.48 11.05
C ASP A 102 -27.16 -11.29 11.53
N ILE A 103 -27.73 -12.16 10.69
CA ILE A 103 -28.84 -13.05 11.06
C ILE A 103 -28.43 -14.06 12.15
N VAL A 104 -27.26 -14.71 12.00
CA VAL A 104 -26.76 -15.68 12.98
C VAL A 104 -26.43 -15.00 14.31
N HIS A 105 -25.75 -13.84 14.28
CA HIS A 105 -25.46 -13.07 15.48
C HIS A 105 -26.75 -12.62 16.17
N LYS A 106 -27.74 -12.12 15.42
CA LYS A 106 -29.04 -11.76 15.99
C LYS A 106 -29.71 -12.96 16.66
N ALA A 107 -29.84 -14.08 15.96
CA ALA A 107 -30.47 -15.28 16.50
C ALA A 107 -29.79 -15.79 17.79
N PHE A 108 -28.46 -15.74 17.86
CA PHE A 108 -27.72 -16.07 19.07
C PHE A 108 -28.11 -15.18 20.26
N TRP A 109 -28.16 -13.86 20.07
CA TRP A 109 -28.52 -12.92 21.13
C TRP A 109 -30.00 -12.99 21.52
N ASP A 110 -30.90 -13.19 20.54
CA ASP A 110 -32.33 -13.39 20.79
C ASP A 110 -32.56 -14.66 21.64
N CYS A 111 -31.79 -15.74 21.39
CA CYS A 111 -31.77 -16.93 22.23
C CYS A 111 -31.23 -16.69 23.65
N LEU A 112 -30.14 -15.92 23.80
CA LEU A 112 -29.61 -15.56 25.13
C LEU A 112 -30.63 -14.73 25.92
N GLU A 113 -31.30 -13.78 25.27
CA GLU A 113 -32.34 -12.96 25.90
C GLU A 113 -33.57 -13.79 26.30
N ALA A 114 -33.93 -14.80 25.51
CA ALA A 114 -34.98 -15.75 25.88
C ALA A 114 -34.60 -16.58 27.11
N GLN A 115 -33.40 -17.19 27.13
CA GLN A 115 -32.92 -18.00 28.26
C GLN A 115 -32.87 -17.24 29.59
N LEU A 116 -32.45 -15.97 29.56
CA LEU A 116 -32.41 -15.11 30.75
C LEU A 116 -33.79 -14.65 31.25
N LYS A 117 -34.85 -14.86 30.45
CA LYS A 117 -36.26 -14.54 30.79
C LYS A 117 -37.08 -15.77 31.19
N GLU A 118 -36.50 -16.97 31.14
CA GLU A 118 -37.12 -18.19 31.65
C GLU A 118 -37.24 -18.16 33.18
N ASP A 119 -38.16 -18.93 33.74
CA ASP A 119 -38.35 -19.09 35.19
C ASP A 119 -38.30 -20.59 35.56
N PRO A 120 -37.21 -21.10 36.17
CA PRO A 120 -35.98 -20.36 36.52
C PRO A 120 -35.12 -20.00 35.28
N PRO A 121 -34.25 -18.97 35.35
CA PRO A 121 -33.42 -18.58 34.22
C PRO A 121 -32.36 -19.61 33.84
N THR A 122 -32.16 -19.80 32.53
CA THR A 122 -31.11 -20.67 31.98
C THR A 122 -29.87 -19.86 31.61
N TYR A 123 -28.67 -20.36 31.91
CA TYR A 123 -27.42 -19.62 31.76
C TYR A 123 -26.45 -20.16 30.68
N ASP A 124 -26.82 -21.21 29.94
CA ASP A 124 -25.93 -21.92 29.01
C ASP A 124 -25.17 -21.02 28.02
N HIS A 125 -25.86 -20.05 27.40
CA HIS A 125 -25.22 -19.13 26.46
C HIS A 125 -24.36 -18.08 27.17
N ALA A 126 -24.75 -17.62 28.37
CA ALA A 126 -23.95 -16.69 29.17
C ALA A 126 -22.61 -17.34 29.61
N ILE A 127 -22.64 -18.62 30.00
CA ILE A 127 -21.44 -19.38 30.39
C ILE A 127 -20.49 -19.57 29.20
N LYS A 128 -21.01 -19.82 27.99
CA LYS A 128 -20.19 -19.87 26.76
C LYS A 128 -19.50 -18.52 26.50
N LEU A 129 -20.24 -17.41 26.59
CA LEU A 129 -19.69 -16.07 26.43
C LEU A 129 -18.62 -15.73 27.48
N LEU A 130 -18.82 -16.12 28.74
CA LEU A 130 -17.81 -15.97 29.79
C LEU A 130 -16.54 -16.80 29.49
N GLY A 131 -16.69 -18.00 28.90
CA GLY A 131 -15.58 -18.80 28.41
C GLY A 131 -14.81 -18.12 27.26
N GLU A 132 -15.51 -17.58 26.28
CA GLU A 132 -14.88 -16.80 25.21
C GLU A 132 -14.19 -15.53 25.75
N ILE A 133 -14.81 -14.81 26.69
CA ILE A 133 -14.19 -13.66 27.36
C ILE A 133 -12.91 -14.08 28.09
N LYS A 134 -12.93 -15.20 28.84
CA LYS A 134 -11.75 -15.76 29.51
C LYS A 134 -10.61 -15.97 28.52
N GLU A 135 -10.85 -16.68 27.42
CA GLU A 135 -9.83 -16.95 26.41
C GLU A 135 -9.31 -15.67 25.74
N ASN A 136 -10.20 -14.70 25.45
CA ASN A 136 -9.79 -13.40 24.92
C ASN A 136 -8.88 -12.64 25.90
N LEU A 137 -9.24 -12.54 27.19
CA LEU A 137 -8.41 -11.90 28.21
C LEU A 137 -7.06 -12.61 28.40
N LEU A 138 -7.05 -13.96 28.40
CA LEU A 138 -5.83 -14.77 28.48
C LEU A 138 -4.92 -14.62 27.26
N SER A 139 -5.48 -14.34 26.07
CA SER A 139 -4.74 -14.11 24.83
C SER A 139 -3.94 -12.80 24.82
N PHE A 140 -4.38 -11.81 25.61
CA PHE A 140 -3.70 -10.52 25.76
C PHE A 140 -2.49 -10.59 26.71
N LEU A 141 -2.34 -11.68 27.49
CA LEU A 141 -1.30 -11.81 28.49
C LEU A 141 0.03 -12.32 27.90
N LEU A 142 1.07 -11.49 28.01
CA LEU A 142 2.45 -11.90 27.78
C LEU A 142 2.87 -13.04 28.76
N PRO A 143 3.88 -13.87 28.40
CA PRO A 143 4.34 -14.98 29.25
C PRO A 143 4.74 -14.58 30.68
N GLY A 144 5.16 -13.33 30.91
CA GLY A 144 5.51 -12.83 32.24
C GLY A 144 4.32 -12.51 33.16
N HIS A 145 3.09 -12.45 32.65
CA HIS A 145 1.90 -12.01 33.41
C HIS A 145 1.25 -13.15 34.23
N ALA A 146 2.07 -13.95 34.93
CA ALA A 146 1.61 -15.15 35.63
C ALA A 146 0.54 -14.87 36.72
N SER A 147 0.68 -13.76 37.46
CA SER A 147 -0.30 -13.39 38.50
C SER A 147 -1.68 -13.05 37.92
N LEU A 148 -1.74 -12.24 36.85
CA LEU A 148 -3.00 -11.92 36.16
C LEU A 148 -3.62 -13.16 35.51
N ARG A 149 -2.78 -14.04 34.93
CA ARG A 149 -3.22 -15.31 34.35
C ARG A 149 -3.92 -16.19 35.39
N ASN A 150 -3.34 -16.32 36.58
CA ASN A 150 -3.92 -17.08 37.67
C ASN A 150 -5.26 -16.46 38.12
N GLN A 151 -5.28 -15.14 38.35
CA GLN A 151 -6.49 -14.43 38.79
C GLN A 151 -7.66 -14.58 37.80
N ILE A 152 -7.41 -14.47 36.49
CA ILE A 152 -8.44 -14.71 35.45
C ILE A 152 -8.88 -16.17 35.45
N THR A 153 -7.95 -17.11 35.65
CA THR A 153 -8.25 -18.54 35.60
C THR A 153 -9.10 -18.99 36.78
N GLU A 154 -8.83 -18.44 37.97
CA GLU A 154 -9.51 -18.70 39.24
C GLU A 154 -10.91 -18.07 39.30
N VAL A 155 -11.06 -16.79 38.93
CA VAL A 155 -12.36 -16.11 38.99
C VAL A 155 -13.31 -16.54 37.86
N LEU A 156 -12.77 -16.85 36.67
CA LEU A 156 -13.57 -17.36 35.54
C LEU A 156 -13.46 -18.89 35.42
N ASP A 157 -13.55 -19.63 36.53
CA ASP A 157 -13.67 -21.10 36.48
C ASP A 157 -15.05 -21.50 35.94
N LEU A 158 -15.07 -22.03 34.71
CA LEU A 158 -16.30 -22.37 34.00
C LEU A 158 -17.03 -23.58 34.60
N ASP A 159 -16.35 -24.45 35.33
CA ASP A 159 -16.98 -25.61 35.96
C ASP A 159 -17.57 -25.24 37.32
N LEU A 160 -16.93 -24.33 38.06
CA LEU A 160 -17.54 -23.70 39.24
C LEU A 160 -18.76 -22.86 38.85
N ILE A 161 -18.64 -21.99 37.83
CA ILE A 161 -19.74 -21.13 37.35
C ILE A 161 -20.97 -21.96 36.91
N LYS A 162 -20.77 -23.13 36.26
CA LYS A 162 -21.87 -24.07 35.93
C LYS A 162 -22.53 -24.64 37.18
N GLN A 163 -21.75 -24.98 38.21
CA GLN A 163 -22.28 -25.49 39.48
C GLN A 163 -23.08 -24.41 40.22
N GLU A 164 -22.60 -23.17 40.25
CA GLU A 164 -23.33 -22.03 40.82
C GLU A 164 -24.63 -21.75 40.06
N ALA A 165 -24.61 -21.82 38.72
CA ALA A 165 -25.80 -21.68 37.87
C ALA A 165 -26.85 -22.76 38.17
N ALA A 166 -26.44 -24.04 38.22
CA ALA A 166 -27.35 -25.17 38.47
C ALA A 166 -27.99 -25.15 39.87
N ASN A 167 -27.36 -24.48 40.84
CA ASN A 167 -27.87 -24.31 42.20
C ASN A 167 -28.56 -22.95 42.43
N GLY A 168 -28.72 -22.11 41.39
CA GLY A 168 -29.35 -20.79 41.51
C GLY A 168 -28.54 -19.75 42.31
N ALA A 169 -27.23 -19.96 42.46
CA ALA A 169 -26.33 -19.12 43.25
C ALA A 169 -25.44 -18.17 42.41
N LEU A 170 -25.48 -18.27 41.08
CA LEU A 170 -24.63 -17.51 40.17
C LEU A 170 -24.92 -15.99 40.22
N ASP A 171 -23.87 -15.19 40.41
CA ASP A 171 -23.91 -13.73 40.34
C ASP A 171 -23.16 -13.22 39.09
N ILE A 172 -23.91 -13.05 37.99
CA ILE A 172 -23.36 -12.55 36.73
C ILE A 172 -22.81 -11.13 36.88
N SER A 173 -23.41 -10.29 37.71
CA SER A 173 -22.99 -8.89 37.89
C SER A 173 -21.57 -8.82 38.43
N LYS A 174 -21.24 -9.60 39.47
CA LYS A 174 -19.87 -9.69 40.00
C LYS A 174 -18.85 -10.19 38.97
N LEU A 175 -19.21 -11.22 38.20
CA LEU A 175 -18.32 -11.76 37.16
C LEU A 175 -18.04 -10.71 36.07
N VAL A 176 -19.06 -9.94 35.68
CA VAL A 176 -18.91 -8.89 34.67
C VAL A 176 -18.15 -7.67 35.23
N GLU A 177 -18.37 -7.26 36.48
CA GLU A 177 -17.53 -6.24 37.14
C GLU A 177 -16.05 -6.63 37.15
N PHE A 178 -15.74 -7.89 37.44
CA PHE A 178 -14.38 -8.42 37.35
C PHE A 178 -13.82 -8.36 35.92
N VAL A 179 -14.61 -8.78 34.93
CA VAL A 179 -14.22 -8.70 33.50
C VAL A 179 -13.92 -7.26 33.09
N ILE A 180 -14.78 -6.30 33.41
CA ILE A 180 -14.57 -4.88 33.08
C ILE A 180 -13.34 -4.33 33.81
N GLY A 181 -13.12 -4.71 35.08
CA GLY A 181 -11.92 -4.35 35.83
C GLY A 181 -10.63 -4.91 35.22
N MET A 182 -10.66 -6.15 34.76
CA MET A 182 -9.54 -6.80 34.08
C MET A 182 -9.27 -6.17 32.70
N MET A 183 -10.33 -5.88 31.93
CA MET A 183 -10.22 -5.16 30.66
C MET A 183 -9.59 -3.78 30.86
N GLY A 184 -10.03 -3.01 31.86
CA GLY A 184 -9.45 -1.72 32.23
C GLY A 184 -8.00 -1.79 32.74
N THR A 185 -7.53 -2.97 33.15
CA THR A 185 -6.12 -3.21 33.53
C THR A 185 -5.25 -3.58 32.33
N LEU A 186 -5.85 -4.12 31.27
CA LEU A 186 -5.15 -4.66 30.09
C LEU A 186 -5.24 -3.75 28.85
N CYS A 187 -6.17 -2.80 28.79
CA CYS A 187 -6.37 -1.93 27.64
C CYS A 187 -5.36 -0.78 27.60
N ALA A 188 -5.23 -0.15 26.42
CA ALA A 188 -4.51 1.12 26.29
C ALA A 188 -5.34 2.26 26.90
N PRO A 189 -4.72 3.35 27.42
CA PRO A 189 -5.43 4.50 28.00
C PRO A 189 -6.45 5.18 27.05
N ALA A 190 -6.30 4.98 25.74
CA ALA A 190 -7.25 5.44 24.73
C ALA A 190 -8.63 4.76 24.81
N ARG A 191 -8.78 3.68 25.61
CA ARG A 191 -10.02 2.91 25.81
C ARG A 191 -10.69 3.17 27.16
N ASP A 192 -10.13 4.03 28.00
CA ASP A 192 -10.67 4.29 29.34
C ASP A 192 -12.13 4.80 29.30
N GLU A 193 -12.51 5.55 28.26
CA GLU A 193 -13.88 6.02 28.05
C GLU A 193 -14.85 4.90 27.62
N GLU A 194 -14.41 3.97 26.77
CA GLU A 194 -15.17 2.76 26.44
C GLU A 194 -15.35 1.86 27.68
N ILE A 195 -14.30 1.68 28.49
CA ILE A 195 -14.37 0.90 29.74
C ILE A 195 -15.32 1.56 30.77
N LYS A 196 -15.37 2.89 30.84
CA LYS A 196 -16.37 3.60 31.66
C LYS A 196 -17.79 3.31 31.18
N LYS A 197 -18.06 3.45 29.87
CA LYS A 197 -19.39 3.19 29.29
C LYS A 197 -19.90 1.77 29.55
N LEU A 198 -19.02 0.77 29.66
CA LEU A 198 -19.43 -0.60 30.04
C LEU A 198 -20.06 -0.66 31.44
N LYS A 199 -19.66 0.21 32.38
CA LYS A 199 -20.20 0.25 33.75
C LYS A 199 -21.58 0.89 33.83
N ASP A 200 -21.96 1.69 32.83
CA ASP A 200 -23.26 2.36 32.75
C ASP A 200 -24.35 1.48 32.13
N ILE A 201 -24.01 0.28 31.63
CA ILE A 201 -24.97 -0.66 31.03
C ILE A 201 -25.43 -1.67 32.09
N HIS A 202 -26.72 -1.64 32.43
CA HIS A 202 -27.30 -2.52 33.45
C HIS A 202 -27.96 -3.80 32.90
N GLU A 203 -28.22 -3.86 31.59
CA GLU A 203 -28.83 -5.03 30.95
C GLU A 203 -27.76 -6.03 30.47
N ILE A 204 -27.90 -7.30 30.87
CA ILE A 204 -26.89 -8.35 30.64
C ILE A 204 -26.56 -8.55 29.14
N VAL A 205 -27.57 -8.59 28.27
CA VAL A 205 -27.37 -8.87 26.83
C VAL A 205 -26.69 -7.70 26.09
N PRO A 206 -27.14 -6.44 26.22
CA PRO A 206 -26.38 -5.28 25.74
C PRO A 206 -24.97 -5.18 26.34
N LEU A 207 -24.79 -5.53 27.62
CA LEU A 207 -23.50 -5.48 28.29
C LEU A 207 -22.51 -6.48 27.70
N PHE A 208 -22.90 -7.75 27.50
CA PHE A 208 -22.07 -8.71 26.79
C PHE A 208 -21.72 -8.23 25.37
N ARG A 209 -22.70 -7.74 24.59
CA ARG A 209 -22.44 -7.18 23.25
C ARG A 209 -21.38 -6.06 23.28
N ALA A 210 -21.49 -5.14 24.24
CA ALA A 210 -20.54 -4.04 24.40
C ALA A 210 -19.14 -4.53 24.85
N ILE A 211 -19.07 -5.52 25.76
CA ILE A 211 -17.82 -6.16 26.18
C ILE A 211 -17.08 -6.76 24.98
N PHE A 212 -17.76 -7.57 24.15
CA PHE A 212 -17.14 -8.15 22.95
C PHE A 212 -16.67 -7.07 21.96
N SER A 213 -17.46 -6.02 21.76
CA SER A 213 -17.05 -4.88 20.92
C SER A 213 -15.77 -4.20 21.42
N VAL A 214 -15.57 -4.09 22.74
CA VAL A 214 -14.34 -3.51 23.31
C VAL A 214 -13.18 -4.52 23.29
N LEU A 215 -13.43 -5.82 23.52
CA LEU A 215 -12.42 -6.87 23.37
C LEU A 215 -11.87 -6.95 21.93
N ASP A 216 -12.72 -6.77 20.91
CA ASP A 216 -12.28 -6.75 19.51
C ASP A 216 -11.45 -5.51 19.16
N LEU A 217 -11.75 -4.35 19.78
CA LEU A 217 -10.89 -3.17 19.72
C LEU A 217 -9.54 -3.43 20.43
N MET A 218 -9.53 -4.08 21.60
CA MET A 218 -8.30 -4.43 22.32
C MET A 218 -7.41 -5.40 21.51
N LYS A 219 -7.99 -6.39 20.80
CA LYS A 219 -7.25 -7.24 19.85
C LYS A 219 -6.55 -6.40 18.79
N MET A 220 -7.26 -5.42 18.24
CA MET A 220 -6.74 -4.52 17.20
C MET A 220 -5.62 -3.62 17.73
N ASP A 221 -5.78 -3.09 18.94
CA ASP A 221 -4.77 -2.26 19.61
C ASP A 221 -3.48 -3.06 19.85
N ILE A 222 -3.59 -4.33 20.31
CA ILE A 222 -2.43 -5.23 20.51
C ILE A 222 -1.77 -5.61 19.19
N ALA A 223 -2.55 -5.89 18.14
CA ALA A 223 -2.01 -6.22 16.83
C ALA A 223 -1.24 -5.02 16.22
N ASN A 224 -1.80 -3.81 16.34
CA ASN A 224 -1.15 -2.57 15.90
C ASN A 224 0.08 -2.20 16.76
N PHE A 225 0.05 -2.48 18.07
CA PHE A 225 1.22 -2.37 18.93
C PHE A 225 2.34 -3.35 18.52
N ALA A 226 2.01 -4.59 18.17
CA ALA A 226 2.96 -5.58 17.68
C ALA A 226 3.59 -5.16 16.35
N VAL A 227 2.79 -4.67 15.39
CA VAL A 227 3.26 -4.07 14.13
C VAL A 227 4.22 -2.91 14.40
N SER A 228 3.86 -1.99 15.28
CA SER A 228 4.71 -0.84 15.64
C SER A 228 6.00 -1.26 16.32
N SER A 229 5.97 -2.32 17.14
CA SER A 229 7.13 -2.86 17.86
C SER A 229 8.10 -3.64 16.96
N ILE A 230 7.62 -4.32 15.92
CA ILE A 230 8.46 -5.07 14.98
C ILE A 230 9.03 -4.19 13.87
N ARG A 231 8.33 -3.10 13.50
CA ARG A 231 8.69 -2.19 12.40
C ARG A 231 10.17 -1.77 12.37
N PRO A 232 10.84 -1.37 13.47
CA PRO A 232 12.26 -0.97 13.42
C PRO A 232 13.20 -2.12 13.01
N LYS A 233 12.92 -3.35 13.48
CA LYS A 233 13.69 -4.54 13.09
C LYS A 233 13.42 -4.93 11.64
N LEU A 234 12.16 -4.79 11.21
CA LEU A 234 11.75 -5.06 9.85
C LEU A 234 12.41 -4.08 8.86
N MET A 235 12.45 -2.78 9.17
CA MET A 235 13.16 -1.77 8.36
C MET A 235 14.65 -2.09 8.16
N GLN A 236 15.30 -2.77 9.11
CA GLN A 236 16.70 -3.17 9.00
C GLN A 236 16.92 -4.36 8.04
N GLN A 237 15.94 -5.27 7.91
CA GLN A 237 16.10 -6.54 7.20
C GLN A 237 15.25 -6.66 5.93
N SER A 238 14.24 -5.80 5.76
CA SER A 238 13.25 -5.91 4.68
C SER A 238 13.87 -5.79 3.28
N ALA A 239 14.85 -4.91 3.09
CA ALA A 239 15.50 -4.75 1.79
C ALA A 239 16.29 -6.00 1.35
N GLU A 240 16.92 -6.70 2.29
CA GLU A 240 17.59 -7.97 2.00
C GLU A 240 16.58 -9.10 1.76
N TYR A 241 15.48 -9.11 2.51
CA TYR A 241 14.40 -10.08 2.37
C TYR A 241 13.66 -9.95 1.02
N GLU A 242 13.23 -8.74 0.65
CA GLU A 242 12.60 -8.44 -0.64
C GLU A 242 13.55 -8.74 -1.80
N ARG A 243 14.82 -8.31 -1.72
CA ARG A 243 15.83 -8.63 -2.74
C ARG A 243 16.03 -10.13 -2.91
N LYS A 244 16.10 -10.90 -1.81
CA LYS A 244 16.19 -12.36 -1.86
C LYS A 244 14.95 -12.97 -2.53
N LYS A 245 13.75 -12.50 -2.17
CA LYS A 245 12.49 -13.01 -2.75
C LYS A 245 12.35 -12.67 -4.24
N PHE A 246 12.80 -11.49 -4.64
CA PHE A 246 12.87 -11.12 -6.06
C PHE A 246 13.91 -11.95 -6.81
N GLN A 247 15.07 -12.24 -6.22
CA GLN A 247 16.06 -13.14 -6.80
C GLN A 247 15.50 -14.56 -7.04
N GLU A 248 14.79 -15.12 -6.06
CA GLU A 248 14.08 -16.42 -6.17
C GLU A 248 12.99 -16.42 -7.27
N PHE A 249 12.49 -15.23 -7.66
CA PHE A 249 11.57 -15.04 -8.78
C PHE A 249 12.31 -14.96 -10.13
N LEU A 250 13.36 -14.14 -10.23
CA LEU A 250 14.20 -14.02 -11.44
C LEU A 250 14.80 -15.38 -11.87
N GLU A 251 15.22 -16.21 -10.92
CA GLU A 251 15.76 -17.55 -11.18
C GLU A 251 14.74 -18.49 -11.86
N LYS A 252 13.44 -18.25 -11.66
CA LYS A 252 12.37 -19.01 -12.30
C LYS A 252 11.97 -18.44 -13.67
N GLN A 253 12.30 -17.17 -13.94
CA GLN A 253 11.95 -16.47 -15.18
C GLN A 253 13.10 -15.54 -15.63
N PRO A 254 14.12 -16.05 -16.35
CA PRO A 254 15.35 -15.29 -16.64
C PRO A 254 15.20 -14.01 -17.50
N SER A 255 14.06 -13.83 -18.17
CA SER A 255 13.73 -12.67 -19.02
C SER A 255 12.62 -11.82 -18.38
N SER A 256 12.88 -11.31 -17.17
CA SER A 256 11.89 -10.59 -16.33
C SER A 256 12.38 -9.22 -15.84
N LEU A 257 13.27 -8.59 -16.62
CA LEU A 257 13.77 -7.23 -16.41
C LEU A 257 13.75 -6.42 -17.72
N ASP A 258 12.89 -6.82 -18.67
CA ASP A 258 12.82 -6.22 -19.99
C ASP A 258 12.15 -4.83 -19.88
N VAL A 259 11.09 -4.70 -19.07
CA VAL A 259 10.40 -3.42 -18.86
C VAL A 259 11.29 -2.45 -18.06
N VAL A 260 12.03 -2.93 -17.04
CA VAL A 260 13.08 -2.13 -16.37
C VAL A 260 14.15 -1.65 -17.33
N THR A 261 14.58 -2.48 -18.29
CA THR A 261 15.62 -2.13 -19.26
C THR A 261 15.15 -1.04 -20.22
N ASP A 262 13.96 -1.20 -20.81
CA ASP A 262 13.38 -0.21 -21.71
C ASP A 262 13.08 1.11 -20.98
N TRP A 263 12.54 1.06 -19.75
CA TRP A 263 12.28 2.23 -18.92
C TRP A 263 13.53 3.08 -18.65
N LEU A 264 14.63 2.44 -18.25
CA LEU A 264 15.89 3.12 -17.98
C LEU A 264 16.57 3.62 -19.26
N GLN A 265 16.44 2.89 -20.37
CA GLN A 265 16.92 3.33 -21.68
C GLN A 265 16.15 4.58 -22.15
N GLU A 266 14.81 4.60 -22.04
CA GLU A 266 13.98 5.75 -22.42
C GLU A 266 14.32 7.00 -21.59
N ALA A 267 14.70 6.83 -20.33
CA ALA A 267 15.18 7.92 -19.47
C ALA A 267 16.60 8.40 -19.84
N ALA A 268 17.52 7.48 -20.16
CA ALA A 268 18.87 7.82 -20.60
C ALA A 268 18.87 8.60 -21.93
N ASP A 269 18.05 8.15 -22.89
CA ASP A 269 17.89 8.77 -24.20
C ASP A 269 17.34 10.20 -24.09
N ASP A 270 16.39 10.45 -23.19
CA ASP A 270 15.83 11.79 -22.96
C ASP A 270 16.84 12.75 -22.31
N LEU A 271 17.65 12.27 -21.36
CA LEU A 271 18.75 13.05 -20.81
C LEU A 271 19.82 13.37 -21.88
N ALA A 272 20.11 12.42 -22.78
CA ALA A 272 21.01 12.65 -23.92
C ALA A 272 20.45 13.71 -24.89
N LYS A 273 19.15 13.63 -25.25
CA LYS A 273 18.46 14.65 -26.07
C LYS A 273 18.49 16.03 -25.40
N LEU A 274 18.24 16.10 -24.08
CA LEU A 274 18.26 17.36 -23.33
C LEU A 274 19.68 17.96 -23.27
N ARG A 275 20.71 17.13 -23.12
CA ARG A 275 22.12 17.55 -23.18
C ARG A 275 22.46 18.11 -24.56
N TYR A 276 22.09 17.44 -25.65
CA TYR A 276 22.33 17.91 -27.02
C TYR A 276 21.66 19.26 -27.30
N LYS A 277 20.43 19.48 -26.79
CA LYS A 277 19.73 20.78 -26.89
C LYS A 277 20.40 21.90 -26.09
N LYS A 278 21.01 21.60 -24.93
CA LYS A 278 21.69 22.60 -24.08
C LYS A 278 23.13 22.89 -24.53
N PHE A 279 23.81 21.91 -25.13
CA PHE A 279 25.19 21.99 -25.59
C PHE A 279 25.32 21.39 -26.99
N PRO A 280 25.01 22.15 -28.06
CA PRO A 280 25.24 21.72 -29.43
C PRO A 280 26.75 21.52 -29.68
N PRO A 281 27.16 20.52 -30.50
CA PRO A 281 28.57 20.16 -30.67
C PRO A 281 29.45 21.23 -31.35
N HIS A 282 28.91 22.37 -31.78
CA HIS A 282 29.64 23.43 -32.47
C HIS A 282 30.06 24.62 -31.57
N SER A 283 29.69 24.63 -30.28
CA SER A 283 30.15 25.68 -29.35
C SER A 283 31.45 25.28 -28.63
N SER A 284 32.50 25.03 -29.39
CA SER A 284 33.85 24.75 -28.90
C SER A 284 34.85 25.80 -29.40
N SER A 285 35.01 26.88 -28.65
CA SER A 285 36.26 27.63 -28.63
C SER A 285 36.93 27.36 -27.27
N ASP A 286 38.21 27.04 -27.35
CA ASP A 286 39.21 27.19 -26.28
C ASP A 286 39.06 26.28 -25.04
N GLY A 287 39.75 25.14 -25.13
CA GLY A 287 40.98 25.04 -24.34
C GLY A 287 40.89 24.81 -22.83
N ALA A 288 39.83 24.15 -22.34
CA ALA A 288 39.83 23.59 -20.98
C ALA A 288 39.32 22.15 -20.99
N ALA A 289 39.99 21.27 -20.22
CA ALA A 289 39.64 19.85 -20.07
C ALA A 289 38.39 19.63 -19.18
N GLY A 290 37.32 20.38 -19.46
CA GLY A 290 36.00 20.26 -18.85
C GLY A 290 35.05 19.48 -19.75
N GLY A 291 35.39 18.23 -20.08
CA GLY A 291 34.47 17.33 -20.78
C GLY A 291 33.15 17.26 -20.01
N ALA A 292 32.04 17.65 -20.65
CA ALA A 292 30.77 17.78 -19.96
C ALA A 292 30.40 16.45 -19.25
N PRO A 293 29.91 16.48 -18.00
CA PRO A 293 29.86 15.30 -17.13
C PRO A 293 29.21 14.09 -17.81
N ALA A 294 29.77 12.90 -17.59
CA ALA A 294 29.17 11.65 -18.04
C ALA A 294 27.74 11.51 -17.48
N LEU A 295 26.88 10.79 -18.21
CA LEU A 295 25.52 10.48 -17.73
C LEU A 295 25.63 9.69 -16.41
N CYS A 296 25.18 10.29 -15.31
CA CYS A 296 25.21 9.65 -14.01
C CYS A 296 24.06 8.65 -13.87
N CYS A 297 24.34 7.43 -13.39
CA CYS A 297 23.35 6.39 -13.09
C CYS A 297 22.19 6.95 -12.23
N THR A 298 22.50 7.72 -11.19
CA THR A 298 21.51 8.36 -10.31
C THR A 298 20.61 9.35 -11.06
N ALA A 299 21.14 10.09 -12.04
CA ALA A 299 20.36 11.02 -12.85
C ALA A 299 19.41 10.27 -13.79
N ILE A 300 19.87 9.18 -14.42
CA ILE A 300 19.03 8.31 -15.25
C ILE A 300 17.88 7.72 -14.41
N GLN A 301 18.18 7.16 -13.23
CA GLN A 301 17.16 6.63 -12.31
C GLN A 301 16.16 7.72 -11.90
N ASN A 302 16.62 8.89 -11.46
CA ASN A 302 15.73 9.99 -11.07
C ASN A 302 14.80 10.41 -12.20
N GLN A 303 15.33 10.56 -13.42
CA GLN A 303 14.52 10.87 -14.61
C GLN A 303 13.50 9.76 -14.90
N ALA A 304 13.89 8.50 -14.74
CA ALA A 304 13.02 7.35 -14.96
C ALA A 304 11.82 7.36 -14.00
N TYR A 305 12.05 7.58 -12.70
CA TYR A 305 10.97 7.72 -11.71
C TYR A 305 10.09 8.95 -11.94
N LEU A 306 10.66 10.10 -12.35
CA LEU A 306 9.85 11.29 -12.67
C LEU A 306 8.95 11.05 -13.89
N LYS A 307 9.43 10.30 -14.89
CA LYS A 307 8.60 9.86 -16.03
C LYS A 307 7.49 8.90 -15.61
N LEU A 308 7.72 8.08 -14.58
CA LEU A 308 6.68 7.17 -14.03
C LEU A 308 5.46 7.93 -13.51
N LEU A 309 5.64 9.14 -12.97
CA LEU A 309 4.54 10.02 -12.52
C LEU A 309 3.73 10.69 -13.63
N LYS A 310 4.07 10.44 -14.91
CA LYS A 310 3.36 10.95 -16.10
C LYS A 310 3.05 9.84 -17.10
N TRP A 311 3.14 8.61 -16.64
CA TRP A 311 3.07 7.44 -17.50
C TRP A 311 1.60 7.08 -17.73
N ASP A 312 1.25 6.70 -18.97
CA ASP A 312 -0.05 6.10 -19.25
C ASP A 312 -0.11 4.69 -18.67
N HIS A 313 -0.51 4.59 -17.40
CA HIS A 313 -0.61 3.33 -16.65
C HIS A 313 -1.77 2.42 -17.13
N MET A 314 -2.61 2.86 -18.07
CA MET A 314 -3.67 2.04 -18.65
C MET A 314 -3.15 1.20 -19.83
N ASN A 315 -2.28 1.78 -20.66
CA ASN A 315 -1.83 1.16 -21.91
C ASN A 315 -0.37 0.64 -21.87
N ARG A 316 0.37 0.87 -20.79
CA ARG A 316 1.77 0.48 -20.66
C ARG A 316 2.05 -0.15 -19.30
N PRO A 317 2.82 -1.25 -19.23
CA PRO A 317 3.11 -1.94 -17.98
C PRO A 317 4.04 -1.14 -17.07
N PHE A 318 3.92 -1.35 -15.76
CA PHE A 318 4.90 -0.90 -14.78
C PHE A 318 6.20 -1.75 -14.86
N PRO A 319 7.38 -1.16 -14.62
CA PRO A 319 8.63 -1.91 -14.46
C PRO A 319 8.54 -2.97 -13.34
N GLU A 320 9.18 -4.13 -13.54
CA GLU A 320 8.98 -5.33 -12.72
C GLU A 320 9.34 -5.10 -11.23
N VAL A 321 10.30 -4.23 -10.98
CA VAL A 321 10.79 -3.80 -9.65
C VAL A 321 9.87 -2.86 -8.88
N VAL A 322 8.87 -2.24 -9.52
CA VAL A 322 7.88 -1.35 -8.85
C VAL A 322 6.47 -1.96 -8.80
N LEU A 323 6.32 -3.26 -9.11
CA LEU A 323 5.01 -3.92 -9.19
C LEU A 323 4.24 -3.97 -7.85
N MET A 324 4.91 -3.88 -6.69
CA MET A 324 4.24 -3.75 -5.38
C MET A 324 3.71 -2.33 -5.12
N ASP A 325 4.21 -1.34 -5.86
CA ASP A 325 3.99 0.09 -5.61
C ASP A 325 3.08 0.77 -6.66
N GLN A 326 2.50 -0.01 -7.59
CA GLN A 326 1.74 0.52 -8.74
C GLN A 326 0.61 1.48 -8.33
N SER A 327 -0.22 1.09 -7.36
CA SER A 327 -1.31 1.92 -6.87
C SER A 327 -0.81 3.20 -6.20
N ARG A 328 0.33 3.14 -5.49
CA ARG A 328 0.94 4.31 -4.84
C ARG A 328 1.49 5.31 -5.86
N PHE A 329 2.13 4.82 -6.94
CA PHE A 329 2.58 5.68 -8.03
C PHE A 329 1.39 6.30 -8.80
N GLN A 330 0.33 5.52 -9.04
CA GLN A 330 -0.93 6.02 -9.59
C GLN A 330 -1.52 7.12 -8.69
N GLU A 331 -1.74 6.84 -7.40
CA GLU A 331 -2.25 7.81 -6.42
C GLU A 331 -1.44 9.11 -6.40
N ILE A 332 -0.10 9.03 -6.44
CA ILE A 332 0.77 10.20 -6.52
C ILE A 332 0.58 10.98 -7.84
N GLN A 333 0.45 10.30 -8.99
CA GLN A 333 0.10 10.95 -10.25
C GLN A 333 -1.26 11.66 -10.14
N LEU A 334 -2.28 10.97 -9.60
CA LEU A 334 -3.62 11.52 -9.45
C LEU A 334 -3.66 12.76 -8.55
N GLU A 335 -2.89 12.75 -7.45
CA GLU A 335 -2.69 13.89 -6.54
C GLU A 335 -1.96 15.04 -7.25
N LEU A 336 -0.89 14.76 -8.02
CA LEU A 336 -0.12 15.78 -8.75
C LEU A 336 -0.92 16.46 -9.87
N GLU A 337 -1.73 15.71 -10.62
CA GLU A 337 -2.57 16.27 -11.68
C GLU A 337 -3.66 17.18 -11.09
N GLN A 338 -4.29 16.78 -9.98
CA GLN A 338 -5.25 17.65 -9.28
C GLN A 338 -4.56 18.91 -8.71
N LEU A 339 -3.33 18.76 -8.20
CA LEU A 339 -2.56 19.88 -7.65
C LEU A 339 -2.06 20.84 -8.75
N LEU A 340 -1.74 20.35 -9.94
CA LEU A 340 -1.39 21.14 -11.12
C LEU A 340 -2.56 22.07 -11.53
N VAL A 341 -3.77 21.53 -11.63
CA VAL A 341 -4.98 22.34 -11.92
C VAL A 341 -5.21 23.36 -10.80
N THR A 342 -5.11 22.93 -9.53
CA THR A 342 -5.28 23.80 -8.36
C THR A 342 -4.28 24.94 -8.32
N GLY A 343 -2.99 24.66 -8.51
CA GLY A 343 -1.92 25.67 -8.58
C GLY A 343 -2.08 26.63 -9.76
N THR A 344 -2.52 26.13 -10.91
CA THR A 344 -2.81 26.98 -12.08
C THR A 344 -3.97 27.93 -11.81
N VAL A 345 -5.09 27.43 -11.28
CA VAL A 345 -6.27 28.25 -10.93
C VAL A 345 -5.91 29.30 -9.88
N LEU A 346 -5.14 28.93 -8.84
CA LEU A 346 -4.65 29.88 -7.83
C LEU A 346 -3.77 30.97 -8.46
N LEU A 347 -2.79 30.60 -9.29
CA LEU A 347 -1.90 31.56 -9.95
C LEU A 347 -2.67 32.53 -10.86
N VAL A 348 -3.62 32.03 -11.66
CA VAL A 348 -4.51 32.86 -12.49
C VAL A 348 -5.36 33.79 -11.63
N THR A 349 -5.93 33.29 -10.53
CA THR A 349 -6.77 34.08 -9.61
C THR A 349 -5.99 35.21 -8.94
N PHE A 350 -4.80 34.92 -8.38
CA PHE A 350 -3.95 35.93 -7.76
C PHE A 350 -3.41 36.93 -8.79
N SER A 351 -3.08 36.50 -10.01
CA SER A 351 -2.70 37.41 -11.10
C SER A 351 -3.84 38.34 -11.50
N ALA A 352 -5.09 37.88 -11.51
CA ALA A 352 -6.25 38.70 -11.83
C ALA A 352 -6.66 39.65 -10.70
N ALA A 353 -6.50 39.23 -9.43
CA ALA A 353 -6.81 40.04 -8.25
C ALA A 353 -5.74 41.10 -7.93
N GLY A 354 -4.47 40.80 -8.21
CA GLY A 354 -3.34 41.65 -7.84
C GLY A 354 -3.12 41.72 -6.32
N ALA A 355 -2.46 42.77 -5.87
CA ALA A 355 -2.04 42.92 -4.46
C ALA A 355 -3.19 42.94 -3.44
N ALA A 356 -4.43 43.23 -3.85
CA ALA A 356 -5.57 43.36 -2.95
C ALA A 356 -5.92 42.07 -2.17
N LEU A 357 -5.63 40.88 -2.73
CA LEU A 357 -5.99 39.59 -2.13
C LEU A 357 -4.79 38.71 -1.75
N LEU A 358 -3.56 39.14 -2.00
CA LEU A 358 -2.36 38.33 -1.71
C LEU A 358 -2.16 38.08 -0.20
N ASP A 359 -2.40 39.10 0.62
CA ASP A 359 -2.18 39.05 2.08
C ASP A 359 -3.43 38.67 2.87
N VAL A 360 -4.53 38.28 2.21
CA VAL A 360 -5.79 37.92 2.89
C VAL A 360 -5.71 36.48 3.45
N PRO A 361 -5.74 36.28 4.78
CA PRO A 361 -5.58 34.97 5.38
C PRO A 361 -6.76 34.05 5.02
N GLY A 362 -6.45 32.81 4.66
CA GLY A 362 -7.45 31.78 4.34
C GLY A 362 -8.11 31.90 2.96
N PHE A 363 -7.93 33.00 2.21
CA PHE A 363 -8.50 33.13 0.86
C PHE A 363 -8.02 32.00 -0.07
N ALA A 364 -6.71 31.70 -0.07
CA ALA A 364 -6.14 30.58 -0.83
C ALA A 364 -6.80 29.23 -0.47
N GLU A 365 -7.02 28.94 0.81
CA GLU A 365 -7.62 27.68 1.28
C GLU A 365 -9.11 27.56 0.85
N LYS A 366 -9.85 28.67 0.79
CA LYS A 366 -11.22 28.65 0.21
C LYS A 366 -11.19 28.29 -1.27
N ILE A 367 -10.30 28.91 -2.06
CA ILE A 367 -10.16 28.60 -3.48
C ILE A 367 -9.71 27.14 -3.68
N LYS A 368 -8.75 26.63 -2.90
CA LYS A 368 -8.39 25.20 -2.86
C LYS A 368 -9.60 24.32 -2.59
N THR A 369 -10.43 24.67 -1.60
CA THR A 369 -11.62 23.89 -1.23
C THR A 369 -12.63 23.83 -2.38
N ILE A 370 -12.90 24.97 -3.04
CA ILE A 370 -13.77 25.03 -4.23
C ILE A 370 -13.23 24.13 -5.34
N VAL A 371 -11.94 24.23 -5.67
CA VAL A 371 -11.31 23.43 -6.73
C VAL A 371 -11.30 21.95 -6.37
N LYS A 372 -10.89 21.58 -5.15
CA LYS A 372 -10.81 20.18 -4.69
C LYS A 372 -12.16 19.47 -4.75
N VAL A 373 -13.25 20.15 -4.37
CA VAL A 373 -14.61 19.60 -4.45
C VAL A 373 -15.07 19.45 -5.90
N LEU A 374 -14.82 20.43 -6.77
CA LEU A 374 -15.24 20.39 -8.17
C LEU A 374 -14.35 19.51 -9.07
N LEU A 375 -13.16 19.14 -8.60
CA LEU A 375 -12.28 18.12 -9.19
C LEU A 375 -12.41 16.75 -8.51
N ALA A 376 -13.39 16.54 -7.62
CA ALA A 376 -13.65 15.23 -7.06
C ALA A 376 -14.05 14.24 -8.17
N GLY A 377 -13.28 13.16 -8.32
CA GLY A 377 -13.48 12.20 -9.40
C GLY A 377 -12.94 12.64 -10.77
N MET A 378 -11.98 13.59 -10.82
CA MET A 378 -11.33 14.05 -12.06
C MET A 378 -10.83 12.92 -12.98
N HIS A 379 -10.48 11.79 -12.37
CA HIS A 379 -9.88 10.60 -13.00
C HIS A 379 -10.91 9.55 -13.44
N LEU A 380 -12.21 9.83 -13.29
CA LEU A 380 -13.28 8.95 -13.75
C LEU A 380 -13.56 9.18 -15.25
N PRO A 381 -13.81 8.13 -16.06
CA PRO A 381 -14.07 8.28 -17.50
C PRO A 381 -15.28 9.17 -17.86
N SER A 382 -16.19 9.40 -16.91
CA SER A 382 -17.37 10.26 -17.07
C SER A 382 -17.14 11.73 -16.68
N PHE A 383 -15.93 12.12 -16.25
CA PHE A 383 -15.66 13.45 -15.74
C PHE A 383 -15.37 14.47 -16.86
N SER A 384 -16.14 15.58 -16.88
CA SER A 384 -15.95 16.68 -17.84
C SER A 384 -15.11 17.80 -17.20
N LEU A 385 -13.78 17.74 -17.38
CA LEU A 385 -12.86 18.77 -16.87
C LEU A 385 -13.24 20.18 -17.32
N LYS A 386 -13.76 20.32 -18.55
CA LYS A 386 -14.21 21.61 -19.11
C LYS A 386 -15.41 22.20 -18.36
N GLU A 387 -16.40 21.38 -18.01
CA GLU A 387 -17.58 21.82 -17.25
C GLU A 387 -17.24 22.11 -15.79
N SER A 388 -16.40 21.26 -15.18
CA SER A 388 -15.88 21.51 -13.83
C SER A 388 -15.08 22.81 -13.78
N LEU A 389 -14.20 23.09 -14.75
CA LEU A 389 -13.46 24.36 -14.82
C LEU A 389 -14.37 25.57 -15.09
N ALA A 390 -15.43 25.42 -15.89
CA ALA A 390 -16.43 26.48 -16.05
C ALA A 390 -17.12 26.80 -14.71
N THR A 391 -17.50 25.77 -13.96
CA THR A 391 -18.11 25.90 -12.63
C THR A 391 -17.14 26.47 -11.59
N ILE A 392 -15.87 26.06 -11.63
CA ILE A 392 -14.78 26.64 -10.82
C ILE A 392 -14.66 28.14 -11.14
N GLY A 393 -14.63 28.52 -12.43
CA GLY A 393 -14.54 29.92 -12.84
C GLY A 393 -15.65 30.80 -12.26
N GLU A 394 -16.89 30.33 -12.28
CA GLU A 394 -18.04 31.00 -11.63
C GLU A 394 -17.85 31.14 -10.12
N LYS A 395 -17.54 30.04 -9.41
CA LYS A 395 -17.38 30.03 -7.95
C LYS A 395 -16.18 30.86 -7.48
N VAL A 396 -15.07 30.83 -8.22
CA VAL A 396 -13.87 31.62 -7.94
C VAL A 396 -14.14 33.11 -8.12
N CYS A 397 -14.84 33.53 -9.19
CA CYS A 397 -15.21 34.94 -9.36
C CYS A 397 -16.13 35.44 -8.24
N ALA A 398 -17.10 34.62 -7.83
CA ALA A 398 -17.98 34.94 -6.70
C ALA A 398 -17.20 35.12 -5.38
N GLU A 399 -16.25 34.22 -5.08
CA GLU A 399 -15.42 34.33 -3.87
C GLU A 399 -14.44 35.52 -3.95
N VAL A 400 -13.84 35.80 -5.11
CA VAL A 400 -13.01 37.00 -5.34
C VAL A 400 -13.81 38.27 -5.04
N ASN A 401 -15.01 38.43 -5.61
CA ASN A 401 -15.85 39.60 -5.39
C ASN A 401 -16.34 39.73 -3.93
N SER A 402 -16.70 38.61 -3.31
CA SER A 402 -17.07 38.54 -1.90
C SER A 402 -15.92 39.02 -1.01
N CYS A 403 -14.71 38.51 -1.26
CA CYS A 403 -13.49 38.85 -0.53
C CYS A 403 -13.10 40.33 -0.71
N LEU A 404 -13.09 40.83 -1.95
CA LEU A 404 -12.83 42.24 -2.25
C LEU A 404 -13.80 43.16 -1.49
N SER A 405 -15.10 42.84 -1.53
CA SER A 405 -16.14 43.63 -0.87
C SER A 405 -16.00 43.63 0.65
N GLN A 406 -15.65 42.48 1.25
CA GLN A 406 -15.40 42.35 2.69
C GLN A 406 -14.18 43.16 3.16
N HIS A 407 -13.18 43.32 2.30
CA HIS A 407 -11.97 44.10 2.59
C HIS A 407 -12.02 45.55 2.07
N GLY A 408 -13.19 46.04 1.64
CA GLY A 408 -13.38 47.44 1.24
C GLY A 408 -12.84 47.81 -0.14
N PHE A 409 -12.47 46.82 -0.96
CA PHE A 409 -12.10 47.01 -2.35
C PHE A 409 -13.33 46.95 -3.26
N ALA A 410 -13.26 47.62 -4.42
CA ALA A 410 -14.27 47.48 -5.45
C ALA A 410 -14.30 46.05 -6.02
N PRO A 411 -15.48 45.46 -6.25
CA PRO A 411 -15.60 44.17 -6.95
C PRO A 411 -15.10 44.28 -8.40
N PHE A 412 -14.89 43.14 -9.05
CA PHE A 412 -14.52 43.10 -10.46
C PHE A 412 -15.63 43.66 -11.35
N THR A 413 -15.22 44.20 -12.50
CA THR A 413 -16.14 44.49 -13.60
C THR A 413 -16.53 43.20 -14.31
N ALA A 414 -17.69 43.17 -14.98
CA ALA A 414 -18.14 42.02 -15.77
C ALA A 414 -17.09 41.58 -16.81
N GLU A 415 -16.33 42.53 -17.37
CA GLU A 415 -15.19 42.24 -18.27
C GLU A 415 -14.07 41.48 -17.56
N ARG A 416 -13.64 41.92 -16.36
CA ARG A 416 -12.60 41.23 -15.57
C ARG A 416 -13.05 39.85 -15.11
N GLU A 417 -14.31 39.69 -14.73
CA GLU A 417 -14.90 38.37 -14.46
C GLU A 417 -14.87 37.47 -15.70
N SER A 418 -15.31 37.96 -16.86
CA SER A 418 -15.29 37.19 -18.10
C SER A 418 -13.88 36.76 -18.49
N VAL A 419 -12.87 37.62 -18.29
CA VAL A 419 -11.46 37.28 -18.52
C VAL A 419 -10.98 36.21 -17.54
N LEU A 420 -11.25 36.35 -16.24
CA LEU A 420 -10.86 35.36 -15.23
C LEU A 420 -11.52 33.99 -15.48
N LYS A 421 -12.83 33.96 -15.78
CA LYS A 421 -13.56 32.75 -16.16
C LYS A 421 -12.96 32.10 -17.40
N GLY A 422 -12.66 32.89 -18.44
CA GLY A 422 -12.01 32.40 -19.66
C GLY A 422 -10.62 31.82 -19.42
N GLN A 423 -9.79 32.47 -18.59
CA GLN A 423 -8.47 31.98 -18.22
C GLN A 423 -8.53 30.68 -17.41
N ILE A 424 -9.50 30.54 -16.49
CA ILE A 424 -9.73 29.30 -15.72
C ILE A 424 -10.23 28.18 -16.64
N GLN A 425 -11.16 28.44 -17.56
CA GLN A 425 -11.60 27.44 -18.55
C GLN A 425 -10.47 27.00 -19.49
N ALA A 426 -9.56 27.90 -19.85
CA ALA A 426 -8.40 27.59 -20.68
C ALA A 426 -7.38 26.63 -20.00
N VAL A 427 -7.52 26.33 -18.70
CA VAL A 427 -6.72 25.30 -18.00
C VAL A 427 -7.01 23.89 -18.52
N ALA A 428 -8.15 23.67 -19.20
CA ALA A 428 -8.47 22.38 -19.83
C ALA A 428 -7.59 22.05 -21.06
N ASN A 429 -6.82 23.02 -21.58
CA ASN A 429 -5.99 22.84 -22.77
C ASN A 429 -4.56 22.41 -22.38
N ALA A 430 -4.08 21.29 -22.93
CA ALA A 430 -2.73 20.77 -22.67
C ALA A 430 -1.60 21.75 -23.06
N ASP A 431 -1.85 22.61 -24.05
CA ASP A 431 -0.92 23.65 -24.52
C ASP A 431 -0.95 24.95 -23.68
N ASN A 432 -1.65 24.95 -22.54
CA ASN A 432 -1.70 26.12 -21.67
C ASN A 432 -0.32 26.39 -21.05
N ALA A 433 0.30 27.52 -21.44
CA ALA A 433 1.63 27.91 -20.99
C ALA A 433 1.75 28.07 -19.46
N ILE A 434 0.67 28.41 -18.75
CA ILE A 434 0.66 28.50 -17.29
C ILE A 434 0.68 27.09 -16.68
N CYS A 435 -0.10 26.16 -17.22
CA CYS A 435 -0.04 24.74 -16.82
C CYS A 435 1.36 24.17 -17.04
N GLN A 436 1.94 24.34 -18.24
CA GLN A 436 3.30 23.88 -18.54
C GLN A 436 4.35 24.49 -17.62
N LEU A 437 4.20 25.76 -17.23
CA LEU A 437 5.08 26.43 -16.28
C LEU A 437 4.96 25.87 -14.85
N ILE A 438 3.74 25.63 -14.36
CA ILE A 438 3.48 25.04 -13.04
C ILE A 438 3.99 23.59 -12.99
N ASP A 439 3.66 22.78 -13.99
CA ASP A 439 4.12 21.41 -14.14
C ASP A 439 5.66 21.33 -14.18
N SER A 440 6.32 22.13 -15.03
CA SER A 440 7.79 22.21 -15.10
C SER A 440 8.42 22.54 -13.73
N ARG A 441 7.79 23.44 -12.96
CA ARG A 441 8.24 23.80 -11.61
C ARG A 441 8.01 22.67 -10.60
N MET A 442 6.86 21.97 -10.66
CA MET A 442 6.56 20.82 -9.79
C MET A 442 7.51 19.65 -10.06
N GLN A 443 7.74 19.30 -11.33
CA GLN A 443 8.70 18.26 -11.72
C GLN A 443 10.12 18.58 -11.24
N LYS A 444 10.57 19.83 -11.43
CA LYS A 444 11.88 20.27 -10.92
C LYS A 444 11.95 20.27 -9.38
N PHE A 445 10.85 20.56 -8.69
CA PHE A 445 10.80 20.45 -7.23
C PHE A 445 10.97 19.00 -6.78
N LEU A 446 10.28 18.04 -7.41
CA LEU A 446 10.42 16.60 -7.15
C LEU A 446 11.83 16.07 -7.48
N GLU A 447 12.43 16.53 -8.60
CA GLU A 447 13.82 16.22 -8.98
C GLU A 447 14.83 16.72 -7.92
N ASN A 448 14.67 17.96 -7.47
CA ASN A 448 15.46 18.52 -6.38
C ASN A 448 15.26 17.71 -5.08
N TYR A 449 14.03 17.33 -4.74
CA TYR A 449 13.74 16.55 -3.53
C TYR A 449 14.42 15.17 -3.57
N LEU A 450 14.40 14.48 -4.71
CA LEU A 450 15.12 13.21 -4.91
C LEU A 450 16.63 13.39 -4.72
N THR A 451 17.24 14.42 -5.33
CA THR A 451 18.68 14.67 -5.25
C THR A 451 19.13 15.19 -3.88
N SER A 452 18.27 15.92 -3.17
CA SER A 452 18.53 16.44 -1.81
C SER A 452 18.38 15.42 -0.69
N SER A 453 18.07 14.14 -0.97
CA SER A 453 17.84 13.07 0.03
C SER A 453 18.96 12.86 1.07
N HIS A 454 20.14 13.46 0.89
CA HIS A 454 21.28 13.41 1.83
C HIS A 454 21.60 14.76 2.51
N GLN A 455 20.84 15.83 2.25
CA GLN A 455 21.08 17.16 2.81
C GLN A 455 19.94 17.58 3.74
N LYS A 456 20.28 18.17 4.90
CA LYS A 456 19.29 18.63 5.91
C LYS A 456 18.44 19.85 5.48
N ALA A 457 18.69 20.42 4.30
CA ALA A 457 18.00 21.60 3.81
C ALA A 457 16.91 21.21 2.80
N LEU A 458 15.68 21.62 3.08
CA LEU A 458 14.56 21.50 2.14
C LEU A 458 14.85 22.31 0.86
N PRO A 459 14.56 21.79 -0.34
CA PRO A 459 14.69 22.56 -1.57
C PRO A 459 13.87 23.85 -1.54
N ALA A 460 14.47 24.97 -1.94
CA ALA A 460 13.74 26.23 -2.06
C ALA A 460 12.60 26.10 -3.08
N VAL A 461 11.39 26.50 -2.68
CA VAL A 461 10.18 26.34 -3.49
C VAL A 461 10.21 27.30 -4.68
N PRO A 462 10.03 26.82 -5.92
CA PRO A 462 9.93 27.67 -7.09
C PRO A 462 8.82 28.72 -6.96
N GLY A 463 9.13 29.97 -7.34
CA GLY A 463 8.16 31.07 -7.31
C GLY A 463 6.87 30.72 -8.06
N GLY A 464 5.72 31.07 -7.47
CA GLY A 464 4.39 30.72 -7.97
C GLY A 464 3.82 29.39 -7.45
N LEU A 465 4.62 28.54 -6.80
CA LEU A 465 4.11 27.33 -6.12
C LEU A 465 3.75 27.56 -4.63
N GLY A 466 4.09 28.71 -4.04
CA GLY A 466 3.86 29.03 -2.63
C GLY A 466 2.44 28.68 -2.11
N PRO A 467 1.34 29.04 -2.82
CA PRO A 467 -0.01 28.67 -2.39
C PRO A 467 -0.27 27.17 -2.27
N ILE A 468 0.46 26.32 -3.00
CA ILE A 468 0.32 24.84 -3.01
C ILE A 468 1.55 24.11 -2.42
N GLN A 469 2.41 24.85 -1.71
CA GLN A 469 3.69 24.33 -1.20
C GLN A 469 3.50 23.14 -0.26
N ARG A 470 2.61 23.25 0.74
CA ARG A 470 2.36 22.21 1.74
C ARG A 470 1.94 20.91 1.06
N GLU A 471 0.95 20.97 0.18
CA GLU A 471 0.43 19.81 -0.54
C GLU A 471 1.51 19.16 -1.42
N LEU A 472 2.35 19.98 -2.07
CA LEU A 472 3.46 19.48 -2.89
C LEU A 472 4.58 18.85 -2.04
N GLU A 473 4.87 19.39 -0.86
CA GLU A 473 5.82 18.83 0.11
C GLU A 473 5.33 17.47 0.66
N GLU A 474 4.05 17.36 1.01
CA GLU A 474 3.43 16.10 1.44
C GLU A 474 3.56 15.02 0.35
N ILE A 475 3.25 15.35 -0.92
CA ILE A 475 3.44 14.45 -2.06
C ILE A 475 4.93 14.10 -2.26
N ALA A 476 5.82 15.09 -2.21
CA ALA A 476 7.26 14.87 -2.40
C ALA A 476 7.85 13.94 -1.34
N VAL A 477 7.41 14.04 -0.07
CA VAL A 477 7.84 13.14 1.00
C VAL A 477 7.36 11.70 0.75
N LYS A 478 6.10 11.49 0.36
CA LYS A 478 5.59 10.15 -0.03
C LYS A 478 6.43 9.56 -1.16
N TYR A 479 6.60 10.32 -2.25
CA TYR A 479 7.30 9.91 -3.45
C TYR A 479 8.78 9.60 -3.21
N VAL A 480 9.52 10.46 -2.51
CA VAL A 480 10.95 10.24 -2.24
C VAL A 480 11.16 9.06 -1.28
N ARG A 481 10.28 8.84 -0.30
CA ARG A 481 10.32 7.63 0.54
C ARG A 481 10.16 6.35 -0.29
N LEU A 482 9.17 6.33 -1.19
CA LEU A 482 8.88 5.22 -2.10
C LEU A 482 10.09 4.90 -2.99
N VAL A 483 10.59 5.92 -3.70
CA VAL A 483 11.73 5.80 -4.63
C VAL A 483 13.02 5.39 -3.93
N ASN A 484 13.33 5.98 -2.77
CA ASN A 484 14.56 5.66 -2.04
C ASN A 484 14.51 4.25 -1.43
N TYR A 485 13.35 3.82 -0.94
CA TYR A 485 13.18 2.43 -0.49
C TYR A 485 13.37 1.46 -1.65
N ASN A 486 12.70 1.69 -2.79
CA ASN A 486 12.83 0.83 -3.96
C ASN A 486 14.28 0.75 -4.46
N LYS A 487 14.99 1.90 -4.57
CA LYS A 487 16.42 1.92 -4.89
C LYS A 487 17.27 1.11 -3.91
N MET A 488 17.00 1.19 -2.61
CA MET A 488 17.71 0.42 -1.58
C MET A 488 17.52 -1.10 -1.75
N VAL A 489 16.31 -1.56 -2.13
CA VAL A 489 16.06 -2.97 -2.42
C VAL A 489 16.76 -3.39 -3.73
N PHE A 490 16.50 -2.67 -4.82
CA PHE A 490 16.78 -3.12 -6.18
C PHE A 490 18.07 -2.56 -6.83
N SER A 491 18.91 -1.82 -6.11
CA SER A 491 20.16 -1.25 -6.66
C SER A 491 21.01 -2.24 -7.46
N PRO A 492 21.23 -3.52 -7.07
CA PRO A 492 22.09 -4.41 -7.85
C PRO A 492 21.54 -4.72 -9.24
N TYR A 493 20.21 -4.71 -9.41
CA TYR A 493 19.55 -4.90 -10.70
C TYR A 493 19.64 -3.64 -11.55
N TYR A 494 19.43 -2.47 -10.95
CA TYR A 494 19.61 -1.19 -11.61
C TYR A 494 21.06 -0.99 -12.10
N ASP A 495 22.05 -1.31 -11.28
CA ASP A 495 23.47 -1.18 -11.62
C ASP A 495 23.84 -2.10 -12.79
N ALA A 496 23.34 -3.35 -12.80
CA ALA A 496 23.57 -4.30 -13.88
C ALA A 496 22.90 -3.90 -15.21
N VAL A 497 21.75 -3.23 -15.18
CA VAL A 497 21.06 -2.71 -16.37
C VAL A 497 21.75 -1.43 -16.87
N LEU A 498 22.03 -0.48 -15.98
CA LEU A 498 22.65 0.81 -16.32
C LEU A 498 24.06 0.64 -16.88
N ALA A 499 24.85 -0.32 -16.37
CA ALA A 499 26.15 -0.65 -16.94
C ALA A 499 26.07 -1.05 -18.43
N LYS A 500 25.05 -1.82 -18.82
CA LYS A 500 24.82 -2.21 -20.22
C LYS A 500 24.40 -1.01 -21.08
N ILE A 501 23.51 -0.16 -20.57
CA ILE A 501 23.02 1.05 -21.25
C ILE A 501 24.18 2.01 -21.53
N LEU A 502 25.02 2.28 -20.53
CA LEU A 502 26.16 3.20 -20.65
C LEU A 502 27.23 2.68 -21.63
N ALA A 503 27.62 1.41 -21.52
CA ALA A 503 28.59 0.79 -22.44
C ALA A 503 28.13 0.81 -23.91
N LYS A 504 26.82 0.66 -24.16
CA LYS A 504 26.21 0.78 -25.49
C LYS A 504 26.28 2.23 -26.00
N GLY A 505 26.06 3.21 -25.12
CA GLY A 505 26.17 4.65 -25.46
C GLY A 505 27.59 5.06 -25.84
N GLU A 506 28.60 4.62 -25.09
CA GLU A 506 30.02 4.87 -25.39
C GLU A 506 30.43 4.28 -26.74
N SER A 507 30.01 3.03 -27.02
CA SER A 507 30.28 2.35 -28.29
C SER A 507 29.67 3.09 -29.49
N GLN A 508 28.49 3.69 -29.34
CA GLN A 508 27.82 4.47 -30.40
C GLN A 508 28.40 5.88 -30.60
N LEU A 509 29.10 6.43 -29.61
CA LEU A 509 29.81 7.71 -29.70
C LEU A 509 31.18 7.54 -30.37
N ALA A 510 31.88 6.44 -30.08
CA ALA A 510 33.15 6.10 -30.72
C ALA A 510 32.98 5.93 -32.24
N GLY A 511 32.04 5.09 -32.68
CA GLY A 511 31.80 4.84 -34.11
C GLY A 511 31.27 6.03 -34.93
N LYS A 512 30.88 7.14 -34.28
CA LYS A 512 30.48 8.41 -34.93
C LYS A 512 31.60 9.46 -34.93
N SER A 513 32.76 9.14 -34.38
CA SER A 513 33.93 10.03 -34.34
C SER A 513 35.03 9.59 -35.33
N GLU A 514 34.81 8.49 -36.06
CA GLU A 514 35.72 7.90 -37.06
C GLU A 514 35.17 7.99 -38.51
N GLU A 515 33.99 8.60 -38.70
CA GLU A 515 33.44 9.07 -40.00
C GLU A 515 33.55 10.60 -40.10
#